data_AF-A0A428Z0U9-F1
#
_entry.id   AF-A0A428Z0U9-F1
#
_cell.length_a   1.000
_cell.length_b   1.000
_cell.length_c   1.000
_cell.angle_alpha   90.00
_cell.angle_beta   90.00
_cell.angle_gamma   90.00
#
_symmetry.space_group_name_H-M   'P 1'
#
loop_
_entity.id
_entity.type
_entity.pdbx_description
1 polymer ?
#
loop_
_entity_poly.entity_id
_entity_poly.type
_entity_poly.pdbx_seq_one_letter_code
_entity_poly.pdbx_strand_id
1 'polypeptide(L)'
;RERRVGFYNTFAARWRRPGGWVRGPVEASHDADGQIHALRGNGFASLQFHPESVLTQNGPEILAEQIEWVLGRRAATLAPAAMR
;
A
#
# COMPACT_ATOMS: atom_id res chain seq x y z
N ARG A 1 1.49 11.61 0.46
CA ARG A 1 0.62 12.81 0.61
C ARG A 1 -0.14 12.65 1.91
N GLU A 2 -0.36 13.74 2.65
CA GLU A 2 -1.18 13.70 3.87
C GLU A 2 -2.65 13.44 3.53
N ARG A 3 -3.30 12.58 4.32
CA ARG A 3 -4.68 12.12 4.15
C ARG A 3 -5.32 11.95 5.52
N ARG A 4 -6.57 12.38 5.67
CA ARG A 4 -7.39 12.11 6.87
C ARG A 4 -8.20 10.85 6.64
N VAL A 5 -7.97 9.82 7.45
CA VAL A 5 -8.49 8.46 7.24
C VAL A 5 -9.03 7.86 8.54
N GLY A 6 -10.01 6.96 8.43
CA GLY A 6 -10.62 6.25 9.56
C GLY A 6 -10.00 4.87 9.81
N PHE A 7 -9.73 4.56 11.08
CA PHE A 7 -9.19 3.26 11.53
C PHE A 7 -10.21 2.52 12.40
N TYR A 8 -10.35 1.21 12.18
CA TYR A 8 -11.18 0.31 12.99
C TYR A 8 -10.44 -1.01 13.24
N ASN A 9 -9.24 -0.92 13.82
CA ASN A 9 -8.39 -2.07 14.08
C ASN A 9 -7.81 -1.98 15.50
N THR A 10 -7.75 -3.13 16.19
CA THR A 10 -7.09 -3.24 17.50
C THR A 10 -5.58 -3.52 17.35
N PHE A 11 -5.20 -4.22 16.29
CA PHE A 11 -3.81 -4.58 16.00
C PHE A 11 -3.30 -3.80 14.80
N ALA A 12 -2.02 -3.46 14.80
CA ALA A 12 -1.36 -2.82 13.66
C ALA A 12 0.00 -3.44 13.39
N ALA A 13 0.34 -3.57 12.11
CA ALA A 13 1.66 -3.97 11.71
C ALA A 13 2.68 -2.86 12.03
N ARG A 14 3.87 -3.23 12.50
CA ARG A 14 4.98 -2.30 12.70
C ARG A 14 6.14 -2.65 11.78
N TRP A 15 6.72 -1.63 11.17
CA TRP A 15 7.95 -1.74 10.42
C TRP A 15 9.10 -2.07 11.37
N ARG A 16 9.51 -3.33 11.39
CA ARG A 16 10.75 -3.80 12.03
C ARG A 16 11.69 -4.36 10.97
N ARG A 17 13.00 -4.37 11.27
CA ARG A 17 14.10 -4.75 10.36
C ARG A 17 13.76 -5.97 9.46
N PRO A 18 14.29 -6.01 8.23
CA PRO A 18 13.91 -7.02 7.24
C PRO A 18 14.32 -8.42 7.71
N GLY A 19 13.31 -9.24 8.01
CA GLY A 19 13.46 -10.68 8.26
C GLY A 19 12.31 -11.49 7.64
N GLY A 20 11.49 -10.85 6.81
CA GLY A 20 10.35 -11.48 6.15
C GLY A 20 10.66 -11.88 4.71
N TRP A 21 10.05 -12.97 4.27
CA TRP A 21 10.04 -13.41 2.87
C TRP A 21 9.12 -12.51 2.05
N VAL A 22 9.58 -11.32 1.71
CA VAL A 22 8.87 -10.46 0.75
C VAL A 22 9.33 -10.83 -0.65
N ARG A 23 8.39 -11.21 -1.52
CA ARG A 23 8.68 -11.42 -2.94
C ARG A 23 8.86 -10.07 -3.64
N GLY A 24 10.09 -9.58 -3.64
CA GLY A 24 10.48 -8.33 -4.29
C GLY A 24 10.35 -7.10 -3.39
N PRO A 25 10.59 -5.89 -3.94
CA PRO A 25 10.52 -4.66 -3.17
C PRO A 25 9.09 -4.33 -2.73
N VAL A 26 8.96 -3.82 -1.49
CA VAL A 26 7.70 -3.31 -0.94
C VAL A 26 7.92 -1.90 -0.40
N GLU A 27 7.04 -1.01 -0.82
CA GLU A 27 6.94 0.35 -0.31
C GLU A 27 5.97 0.36 0.88
N ALA A 28 6.38 1.00 1.97
CA ALA A 28 5.56 1.13 3.17
C ALA A 28 5.34 2.60 3.51
N SER A 29 4.08 2.95 3.77
CA SER A 29 3.72 4.18 4.47
C SER A 29 3.61 3.85 5.95
N HIS A 30 4.38 4.54 6.79
CA HIS A 30 4.35 4.36 8.24
C HIS A 30 4.54 5.68 8.99
N ASP A 31 4.13 5.73 10.25
CA ASP A 31 4.40 6.87 11.13
C ASP A 31 5.82 6.85 11.72
N ALA A 32 6.12 7.83 12.59
CA ALA A 32 7.41 7.94 13.25
C ALA A 32 7.73 6.75 14.19
N ASP A 33 6.70 6.12 14.74
CA ASP A 33 6.82 4.93 15.58
C ASP A 33 6.91 3.63 14.75
N GLY A 34 6.79 3.74 13.42
CA GLY A 34 6.86 2.65 12.47
C GLY A 34 5.55 1.86 12.33
N GLN A 35 4.42 2.35 12.84
CA GLN A 35 3.12 1.73 12.55
C GLN A 35 2.81 1.88 11.06
N ILE A 36 2.53 0.77 10.39
CA ILE A 36 2.27 0.72 8.96
C ILE A 36 0.81 1.12 8.69
N HIS A 37 0.61 2.08 7.80
CA HIS A 37 -0.69 2.54 7.34
C HIS A 37 -1.08 1.95 5.99
N ALA A 38 -0.10 1.73 5.11
CA ALA A 38 -0.32 1.19 3.78
C ALA A 38 0.94 0.49 3.26
N LEU A 39 0.76 -0.51 2.41
CA LEU A 39 1.83 -1.19 1.68
C LEU A 39 1.51 -1.23 0.19
N ARG A 40 2.57 -1.23 -0.62
CA ARG A 40 2.51 -1.46 -2.05
C ARG A 40 3.64 -2.40 -2.46
N GLY A 41 3.31 -3.41 -3.25
CA GLY A 41 4.29 -4.32 -3.81
C GLY A 41 3.87 -4.79 -5.20
N ASN A 42 4.59 -5.79 -5.72
CA ASN A 42 4.30 -6.31 -7.05
C ASN A 42 2.92 -7.00 -7.08
N GLY A 43 1.97 -6.41 -7.79
CA GLY A 43 0.62 -6.95 -7.95
C GLY A 43 -0.28 -6.80 -6.72
N PHE A 44 0.10 -6.00 -5.73
CA PHE A 44 -0.76 -5.75 -4.57
C PHE A 44 -0.59 -4.35 -3.98
N ALA A 45 -1.64 -3.91 -3.29
CA ALA A 45 -1.65 -2.79 -2.37
C ALA A 45 -2.52 -3.16 -1.17
N SER A 46 -2.20 -2.66 0.01
CA SER A 46 -3.01 -2.86 1.23
C SER A 46 -3.10 -1.59 2.04
N LEU A 47 -4.22 -1.41 2.73
CA LEU A 47 -4.49 -0.27 3.61
C LEU A 47 -4.88 -0.80 4.99
N GLN A 48 -4.29 -0.24 6.04
CA GLN A 48 -4.66 -0.55 7.43
C GLN A 48 -5.92 0.23 7.87
N PHE A 49 -6.15 1.39 7.26
CA PHE A 49 -7.34 2.21 7.41
C PHE A 49 -8.42 1.82 6.40
N HIS A 50 -9.62 2.34 6.60
CA HIS A 50 -10.81 2.03 5.81
C HIS A 50 -11.13 3.20 4.86
N PRO A 51 -10.82 3.11 3.54
CA PRO A 51 -11.15 4.17 2.59
C PRO A 51 -12.66 4.41 2.48
N GLU A 52 -13.50 3.40 2.76
CA GLU A 52 -14.96 3.45 2.71
C GLU A 52 -15.59 4.14 3.94
N SER A 53 -14.83 4.37 5.01
CA SER A 53 -15.35 4.96 6.23
C SER A 53 -15.80 6.40 6.03
N VAL A 54 -16.90 6.78 6.69
CA VAL A 54 -17.35 8.18 6.81
C VAL A 54 -16.30 9.09 7.46
N LEU A 55 -15.35 8.53 8.21
CA LEU A 55 -14.24 9.27 8.83
C LEU A 55 -13.09 9.53 7.84
N THR A 56 -13.10 8.88 6.66
CA THR A 56 -12.08 9.06 5.63
C THR A 56 -12.49 10.13 4.63
N GLN A 57 -11.61 11.11 4.42
CA GLN A 57 -11.80 12.13 3.41
C GLN A 57 -11.23 11.67 2.06
N ASN A 58 -12.01 11.83 0.98
CA ASN A 58 -11.63 11.42 -0.38
C ASN A 58 -11.31 9.91 -0.49
N GLY A 59 -12.13 9.09 0.18
CA GLY A 59 -12.01 7.64 0.21
C GLY A 59 -12.00 6.96 -1.16
N PRO A 60 -12.98 7.26 -2.05
CA PRO A 60 -13.01 6.70 -3.39
C PRO A 60 -11.75 6.99 -4.21
N GLU A 61 -11.19 8.20 -4.11
CA GLU A 61 -9.96 8.59 -4.79
C GLU A 61 -8.76 7.81 -4.24
N ILE A 62 -8.64 7.67 -2.91
CA ILE A 62 -7.58 6.87 -2.29
C ILE A 62 -7.64 5.42 -2.78
N LEU A 63 -8.84 4.84 -2.85
CA LEU A 63 -9.05 3.47 -3.31
C LEU A 63 -8.71 3.32 -4.80
N ALA A 64 -9.15 4.26 -5.65
CA ALA A 64 -8.82 4.29 -7.07
C ALA A 64 -7.31 4.33 -7.29
N GLU A 65 -6.57 5.19 -6.57
CA GLU A 65 -5.11 5.25 -6.63
C GLU A 65 -4.44 3.89 -6.29
N GLN A 66 -5.04 3.08 -5.38
CA GLN A 66 -4.50 1.74 -5.07
C GLN A 66 -4.82 0.72 -6.17
N ILE A 67 -6.03 0.76 -6.73
CA ILE A 67 -6.43 -0.13 -7.82
C ILE A 67 -5.59 0.14 -9.06
N GLU A 68 -5.41 1.41 -9.41
CA GLU A 68 -4.53 1.85 -10.50
C GLU A 68 -3.10 1.36 -10.31
N TRP A 69 -2.56 1.43 -9.09
CA TRP A 69 -1.24 0.87 -8.80
C TRP A 69 -1.16 -0.64 -9.08
N VAL A 70 -2.13 -1.40 -8.57
CA VAL A 70 -2.18 -2.85 -8.71
C VAL A 70 -2.30 -3.25 -10.19
N LEU A 71 -3.11 -2.53 -10.96
CA LEU A 71 -3.30 -2.79 -12.39
C LEU A 71 -2.13 -2.27 -13.25
N GLY A 72 -1.55 -1.12 -12.88
CA GLY A 72 -0.52 -0.42 -13.66
C GLY A 72 0.82 -1.15 -13.70
N ARG A 73 1.24 -1.83 -12.62
CA ARG A 73 2.48 -2.63 -12.64
C ARG A 73 2.36 -3.95 -13.40
N ARG A 74 1.13 -4.42 -13.67
CA ARG A 74 0.89 -5.55 -14.57
C ARG A 74 1.33 -5.21 -16.00
N ALA A 75 1.15 -3.96 -16.44
CA ALA A 75 1.60 -3.48 -17.75
C ALA A 75 3.15 -3.40 -17.87
N ALA A 76 3.84 -2.97 -16.80
CA ALA A 76 5.31 -2.91 -16.79
C ALA A 76 5.98 -4.30 -16.76
N THR A 77 5.32 -5.30 -16.19
CA THR A 77 5.83 -6.69 -16.11
C THR A 77 5.59 -7.47 -17.41
N LEU A 78 4.69 -7.00 -18.28
CA LEU A 78 4.40 -7.58 -19.60
C LEU A 78 5.25 -6.98 -20.74
N ALA A 79 6.06 -5.95 -20.47
CA ALA A 79 7.09 -5.55 -21.41
C ALA A 79 8.19 -6.64 -21.42
N PRO A 80 8.54 -7.24 -22.57
CA PRO A 80 9.56 -8.26 -22.62
C PRO A 80 10.87 -7.66 -22.10
N ALA A 81 11.53 -8.38 -21.20
CA ALA A 81 12.86 -8.03 -20.73
C ALA A 81 13.79 -7.93 -21.94
N ALA A 82 14.14 -6.70 -22.33
CA ALA A 82 15.17 -6.47 -23.32
C ALA A 82 16.48 -7.03 -22.77
N MET A 83 16.91 -8.14 -23.39
CA MET A 83 18.18 -8.80 -23.18
C MET A 83 19.32 -7.76 -23.21
N ARG A 84 20.08 -7.70 -22.12
CA ARG A 84 21.44 -7.17 -22.09
C ARG A 84 22.32 -8.20 -21.42
#